data_AF-A0A2S1SIX8-F1
#
_entry.id   AF-A0A2S1SIX8-F1
#
_cell.length_a   1.000
_cell.length_b   1.000
_cell.length_c   1.000
_cell.angle_alpha   90.00
_cell.angle_beta   90.00
_cell.angle_gamma   90.00
#
_symmetry.space_group_name_H-M   'P 1'
#
loop_
_entity.id
_entity.type
_entity.pdbx_description
1 polymer ?
#
loop_
_entity_poly.entity_id
_entity_poly.type
_entity_poly.pdbx_seq_one_letter_code
_entity_poly.pdbx_strand_id
1 'polypeptide(L)'
;MLFIYIWFDKNQNMMNTILSKISNYKLLAGEEASGKPAILKFDDHNTAVLPANHPYAGLWRETIAYLCENNRPAYVITDDNGLVEKVLMPVGGTIYALHHNSEGTVFSLSDRPEVYNLERTQQGFDGMLAVLNNAKEHDTRILITVSDGGVIDICPLEESYGSMLSGENPEGPVPFDIKVLTPISLERTNSLFKEMLLPNCTTTHSSGTSCIPFRVPSGGCWIRAHIMCYLMQDYDIVPGKIWCFSRNKTTLKAWTDNDWNCCVSWQFHVAPIVRVRQPDGTDTLMVIDPSLCSRPVSPESWQQLMDRGGSELLYSGWQQYDRFSGRATLEQAQKAMNESRILLDTTCKDHGMPPYQKCGRNA
;
A
#
# COMPACT_ATOMS: atom_id res chain seq x y z
N MET A 1 -11.36 0.08 -30.76
CA MET A 1 -12.73 0.24 -30.24
C MET A 1 -12.63 1.26 -29.13
N LEU A 2 -13.10 2.48 -29.38
CA LEU A 2 -12.88 3.66 -28.55
C LEU A 2 -13.94 3.65 -27.44
N PHE A 3 -13.56 3.36 -26.20
CA PHE A 3 -14.48 3.51 -25.06
C PHE A 3 -14.35 4.93 -24.51
N ILE A 4 -15.16 5.85 -25.06
CA ILE A 4 -15.43 7.12 -24.41
C ILE A 4 -16.47 6.84 -23.33
N TYR A 5 -16.06 6.78 -22.07
CA TYR A 5 -17.01 6.74 -20.96
C TYR A 5 -17.54 8.15 -20.73
N ILE A 6 -18.72 8.45 -21.29
CA ILE A 6 -19.45 9.68 -20.97
C ILE A 6 -20.16 9.43 -19.63
N TRP A 7 -19.67 10.12 -18.61
CA TRP A 7 -20.28 10.17 -17.27
C TRP A 7 -21.57 11.01 -17.37
N PHE A 8 -22.74 10.40 -17.15
CA PHE A 8 -24.00 11.13 -17.01
C PHE A 8 -24.53 10.92 -15.59
N ASP A 9 -24.50 11.98 -14.79
CA ASP A 9 -25.10 12.01 -13.46
C ASP A 9 -26.57 12.49 -13.54
N LYS A 10 -27.43 11.81 -12.79
CA LYS A 10 -28.79 12.23 -12.43
C LYS A 10 -28.87 12.38 -10.90
N ASN A 11 -28.12 13.30 -10.29
CA ASN A 11 -28.57 14.13 -9.16
C ASN A 11 -27.53 15.22 -8.79
N GLN A 12 -27.69 16.36 -9.47
CA GLN A 12 -27.34 17.74 -9.09
C GLN A 12 -26.26 17.99 -8.00
N ASN A 13 -25.15 18.59 -8.48
CA ASN A 13 -24.17 19.46 -7.81
C ASN A 13 -22.85 18.87 -7.30
N MET A 14 -22.16 18.04 -8.09
CA MET A 14 -20.69 18.08 -8.16
C MET A 14 -20.19 17.89 -9.60
N MET A 15 -19.05 18.51 -9.90
CA MET A 15 -18.49 18.85 -11.22
C MET A 15 -18.37 17.68 -12.21
N ASN A 16 -18.46 17.96 -13.52
CA ASN A 16 -18.15 17.00 -14.58
C ASN A 16 -16.66 16.62 -14.49
N THR A 17 -16.37 15.57 -13.74
CA THR A 17 -15.00 15.06 -13.61
C THR A 17 -14.71 14.18 -14.82
N ILE A 18 -13.79 14.60 -15.68
CA ILE A 18 -13.24 13.75 -16.73
C ILE A 18 -12.09 12.93 -16.13
N LEU A 19 -12.22 11.60 -16.15
CA LEU A 19 -11.14 10.69 -15.83
C LEU A 19 -10.35 10.36 -17.10
N SER A 20 -9.05 10.65 -17.10
CA SER A 20 -8.16 10.37 -18.24
C SER A 20 -6.91 9.60 -17.81
N LYS A 21 -6.44 8.68 -18.67
CA LYS A 21 -5.28 7.80 -18.44
C LYS A 21 -4.05 8.35 -19.18
N ILE A 22 -2.94 8.55 -18.47
CA ILE A 22 -1.65 9.00 -19.02
C ILE A 22 -0.76 7.76 -19.18
N SER A 23 -0.39 7.33 -20.39
CA SER A 23 0.67 6.31 -20.55
C SER A 23 2.07 6.89 -20.76
N ASN A 24 2.18 8.16 -21.16
CA ASN A 24 3.46 8.76 -21.52
C ASN A 24 3.51 10.24 -21.10
N TYR A 25 4.23 10.54 -20.02
CA TYR A 25 4.65 11.91 -19.73
C TYR A 25 6.17 11.98 -19.70
N LYS A 26 6.74 12.87 -20.52
CA LYS A 26 8.16 13.21 -20.47
C LYS A 26 8.27 14.60 -19.90
N LEU A 27 8.79 14.71 -18.69
CA LEU A 27 9.22 15.97 -18.12
C LEU A 27 10.34 16.51 -19.03
N LEU A 28 10.06 17.59 -19.77
CA LEU A 28 11.09 18.22 -20.59
C LEU A 28 12.06 18.91 -19.62
N ALA A 29 13.32 18.45 -19.62
CA ALA A 29 14.39 19.03 -18.80
C ALA A 29 14.43 20.55 -19.02
N GLY A 30 14.08 21.31 -17.97
CA GLY A 30 13.89 22.77 -18.02
C GLY A 30 12.60 23.26 -17.34
N GLU A 31 11.59 22.40 -17.14
CA GLU A 31 10.33 22.80 -16.49
C GLU A 31 10.31 22.62 -14.96
N GLU A 32 11.24 21.86 -14.37
CA GLU A 32 11.30 21.58 -12.92
C GLU A 32 11.46 22.84 -12.05
N ALA A 33 11.97 23.93 -12.62
CA ALA A 33 12.32 25.14 -11.87
C ALA A 33 11.39 26.35 -12.12
N SER A 34 10.40 26.27 -13.03
CA SER A 34 9.89 27.51 -13.65
C SER A 34 8.56 28.05 -13.12
N GLY A 35 7.86 27.37 -12.20
CA GLY A 35 6.54 27.84 -11.76
C GLY A 35 5.56 28.00 -12.93
N LYS A 36 5.71 27.19 -13.99
CA LYS A 36 4.87 27.21 -15.19
C LYS A 36 3.92 26.01 -15.22
N PRO A 37 2.71 26.17 -15.76
CA PRO A 37 1.80 25.06 -15.98
C PRO A 37 2.44 24.03 -16.90
N ALA A 38 2.24 22.73 -16.62
CA ALA A 38 2.66 21.66 -17.52
C ALA A 38 1.45 21.11 -18.28
N ILE A 39 1.65 20.69 -19.52
CA ILE A 39 0.59 20.05 -20.33
C ILE A 39 0.82 18.54 -20.27
N LEU A 40 -0.14 17.83 -19.69
CA LEU A 40 -0.22 16.38 -19.71
C LEU A 40 -0.90 15.96 -21.01
N LYS A 41 -0.34 14.95 -21.68
CA LYS A 41 -0.92 14.36 -22.89
C LYS A 41 -1.37 12.94 -22.60
N PHE A 42 -2.56 12.60 -23.03
CA PHE A 42 -3.15 11.28 -22.83
C PHE A 42 -3.14 10.45 -24.12
N ASP A 43 -3.42 9.16 -23.99
CA ASP A 43 -3.34 8.19 -25.07
C ASP A 43 -4.42 8.41 -26.14
N ASP A 44 -5.54 8.98 -25.72
CA ASP A 44 -6.68 9.35 -26.55
C ASP A 44 -6.51 10.73 -27.23
N HIS A 45 -5.30 11.29 -27.17
CA HIS A 45 -4.95 12.63 -27.65
C HIS A 45 -5.57 13.80 -26.89
N ASN A 46 -6.28 13.56 -25.79
CA ASN A 46 -6.70 14.63 -24.90
C ASN A 46 -5.48 15.26 -24.21
N THR A 47 -5.70 16.43 -23.64
CA THR A 47 -4.68 17.12 -22.84
C THR A 47 -5.28 17.67 -21.55
N ALA A 48 -4.50 17.65 -20.47
CA ALA A 48 -4.83 18.35 -19.23
C ALA A 48 -3.70 19.31 -18.86
N VAL A 49 -4.04 20.34 -18.10
CA VAL A 49 -3.08 21.33 -17.62
C VAL A 49 -2.85 21.11 -16.15
N LEU A 50 -1.61 20.79 -15.79
CA LEU A 50 -1.15 20.75 -14.41
C LEU A 50 -0.85 22.18 -13.95
N PRO A 51 -1.70 22.80 -13.10
CA PRO A 51 -1.53 24.19 -12.69
C PRO A 51 -0.22 24.41 -11.94
N ALA A 52 0.49 25.50 -12.23
CA ALA A 52 1.75 25.82 -11.56
C ALA A 52 1.58 26.21 -10.09
N ASN A 53 0.55 27.01 -9.82
CA ASN A 53 0.33 27.66 -8.53
C ASN A 53 -0.59 26.84 -7.61
N HIS A 54 -0.93 25.62 -8.01
CA HIS A 54 -1.75 24.76 -7.18
C HIS A 54 -0.91 24.25 -6.00
N PRO A 55 -1.44 24.25 -4.76
CA PRO A 55 -0.69 23.81 -3.57
C PRO A 55 -0.19 22.37 -3.66
N TYR A 56 -0.74 21.56 -4.57
CA TYR A 56 -0.37 20.15 -4.78
C TYR A 56 0.43 19.91 -6.07
N ALA A 57 0.72 20.94 -6.86
CA ALA A 57 1.40 20.79 -8.15
C ALA A 57 2.74 20.06 -8.04
N GLY A 58 3.53 20.34 -6.99
CA GLY A 58 4.80 19.66 -6.74
C GLY A 58 4.64 18.16 -6.49
N LEU A 59 3.73 17.79 -5.58
CA LEU A 59 3.43 16.38 -5.27
C LEU A 59 2.90 15.65 -6.52
N TRP A 60 2.01 16.27 -7.29
CA TRP A 60 1.48 15.68 -8.51
C TRP A 60 2.55 15.42 -9.56
N ARG A 61 3.50 16.34 -9.75
CA ARG A 61 4.65 16.14 -10.64
C ARG A 61 5.50 14.96 -10.20
N GLU A 62 5.76 14.86 -8.91
CA GLU A 62 6.52 13.76 -8.33
C GLU A 62 5.80 12.42 -8.50
N THR A 63 4.50 12.35 -8.20
CA THR A 63 3.68 11.15 -8.44
C THR A 63 3.71 10.75 -9.91
N ILE A 64 3.53 11.69 -10.83
CA ILE A 64 3.58 11.41 -12.28
C ILE A 64 4.98 10.93 -12.69
N ALA A 65 6.04 11.57 -12.21
CA ALA A 65 7.42 11.18 -12.49
C ALA A 65 7.70 9.75 -12.01
N TYR A 66 7.35 9.44 -10.75
CA TYR A 66 7.46 8.10 -10.19
C TYR A 66 6.70 7.05 -11.03
N LEU A 67 5.48 7.37 -11.45
CA LEU A 67 4.68 6.46 -12.27
C LEU A 67 5.34 6.24 -13.65
N CYS A 68 5.80 7.30 -14.30
CA CYS A 68 6.49 7.21 -15.59
C CYS A 68 7.80 6.41 -15.50
N GLU A 69 8.62 6.65 -14.49
CA GLU A 69 9.88 5.92 -14.25
C GLU A 69 9.67 4.42 -14.04
N ASN A 70 8.50 4.03 -13.53
CA ASN A 70 8.13 2.64 -13.29
C ASN A 70 7.20 2.06 -14.37
N ASN A 71 7.05 2.77 -15.50
CA ASN A 71 6.16 2.40 -16.61
C ASN A 71 4.72 2.11 -16.16
N ARG A 72 4.20 2.99 -15.30
CA ARG A 72 2.84 2.96 -14.73
C ARG A 72 2.05 4.16 -15.26
N PRO A 73 0.76 4.01 -15.62
CA PRO A 73 -0.09 5.11 -15.94
C PRO A 73 -0.43 5.90 -14.68
N ALA A 74 -0.63 7.19 -14.91
CA ALA A 74 -1.29 8.06 -13.96
C ALA A 74 -2.74 8.28 -14.40
N TYR A 75 -3.63 8.39 -13.43
CA TYR A 75 -5.00 8.82 -13.68
C TYR A 75 -5.14 10.23 -13.13
N VAL A 76 -5.84 11.09 -13.85
CA VAL A 76 -6.11 12.44 -13.35
C VAL A 76 -7.59 12.74 -13.40
N ILE A 77 -8.01 13.53 -12.42
CA ILE A 77 -9.32 14.18 -12.35
C ILE A 77 -9.10 15.62 -12.79
N THR A 78 -9.90 16.09 -13.75
CA THR A 78 -9.87 17.48 -14.21
C THR A 78 -11.20 18.19 -14.02
N ASP A 79 -11.14 19.52 -13.93
CA ASP A 79 -12.31 20.39 -14.07
C ASP A 79 -12.81 20.46 -15.53
N ASP A 80 -13.89 21.21 -15.76
CA ASP A 80 -14.47 21.45 -17.09
C ASP A 80 -13.51 22.13 -18.08
N ASN A 81 -12.44 22.77 -17.59
CA ASN A 81 -11.43 23.45 -18.40
C ASN A 81 -10.18 22.59 -18.66
N GLY A 82 -10.18 21.35 -18.17
CA GLY A 82 -9.03 20.45 -18.26
C GLY A 82 -7.90 20.78 -17.28
N LEU A 83 -8.15 21.60 -16.24
CA LEU A 83 -7.20 21.80 -15.15
C LEU A 83 -7.20 20.57 -14.24
N VAL A 84 -6.02 20.06 -13.92
CA VAL A 84 -5.86 18.92 -13.01
C VAL A 84 -6.26 19.31 -11.59
N GLU A 85 -7.23 18.57 -11.02
CA GLU A 85 -7.71 18.70 -9.64
C GLU A 85 -7.20 17.57 -8.73
N LYS A 86 -6.88 16.39 -9.29
CA LYS A 86 -6.29 15.26 -8.55
C LYS A 86 -5.45 14.39 -9.47
N VAL A 87 -4.35 13.87 -8.94
CA VAL A 87 -3.59 12.78 -9.56
C VAL A 87 -3.77 11.54 -8.71
N LEU A 88 -4.17 10.44 -9.33
CA LEU A 88 -4.42 9.14 -8.72
C LEU A 88 -3.35 8.15 -9.19
N MET A 89 -2.95 7.29 -8.27
CA MET A 89 -1.93 6.26 -8.48
C MET A 89 -2.61 4.88 -8.53
N PRO A 90 -2.78 4.29 -9.73
CA PRO A 90 -3.37 2.96 -9.87
C PRO A 90 -2.47 1.90 -9.27
N VAL A 91 -3.08 0.91 -8.64
CA VAL A 91 -2.42 -0.25 -8.05
C VAL A 91 -2.58 -1.45 -8.98
N GLY A 92 -1.48 -2.14 -9.28
CA GLY A 92 -1.52 -3.32 -10.14
C GLY A 92 -1.19 -4.62 -9.41
N GLY A 93 -1.76 -5.73 -9.89
CA GLY A 93 -1.50 -7.08 -9.36
C GLY A 93 -2.37 -8.16 -9.99
N THR A 94 -2.23 -9.40 -9.54
CA THR A 94 -3.05 -10.55 -9.96
C THR A 94 -4.15 -10.81 -8.95
N ILE A 95 -5.34 -11.23 -9.38
CA ILE A 95 -6.46 -11.51 -8.46
C ILE A 95 -6.17 -12.75 -7.61
N TYR A 96 -6.05 -12.54 -6.30
CA TYR A 96 -5.94 -13.63 -5.34
C TYR A 96 -7.32 -14.16 -4.94
N ALA A 97 -8.15 -13.29 -4.37
CA ALA A 97 -9.49 -13.62 -3.91
C ALA A 97 -10.52 -12.75 -4.63
N LEU A 98 -11.67 -13.35 -4.94
CA LEU A 98 -12.80 -12.70 -5.61
C LEU A 98 -14.09 -13.31 -5.04
N HIS A 99 -14.87 -12.51 -4.33
CA HIS A 99 -16.06 -12.95 -3.61
C HIS A 99 -17.26 -12.05 -3.98
N HIS A 100 -18.29 -12.65 -4.57
CA HIS A 100 -19.52 -11.94 -4.89
C HIS A 100 -20.53 -12.06 -3.75
N ASN A 101 -21.27 -10.98 -3.49
CA ASN A 101 -22.38 -10.97 -2.54
C ASN A 101 -23.54 -10.09 -3.05
N SER A 102 -24.55 -9.88 -2.23
CA SER A 102 -25.72 -9.06 -2.58
C SER A 102 -25.36 -7.58 -2.80
N GLU A 103 -24.36 -7.07 -2.08
CA GLU A 103 -23.96 -5.66 -2.07
C GLU A 103 -22.93 -5.32 -3.15
N GLY A 104 -22.21 -6.31 -3.69
CA GLY A 104 -21.17 -6.09 -4.69
C GLY A 104 -20.19 -7.24 -4.79
N THR A 105 -18.92 -6.90 -5.01
CA THR A 105 -17.81 -7.84 -5.13
C THR A 105 -16.63 -7.38 -4.28
N VAL A 106 -16.17 -8.24 -3.38
CA VAL A 106 -14.97 -8.01 -2.57
C VAL A 106 -13.81 -8.80 -3.17
N PHE A 107 -12.67 -8.16 -3.36
CA PHE A 107 -11.52 -8.80 -4.00
C PHE A 107 -10.17 -8.30 -3.45
N SER A 108 -9.11 -9.05 -3.73
CA SER A 108 -7.75 -8.73 -3.29
C SER A 108 -6.70 -9.18 -4.30
N LEU A 109 -5.53 -8.55 -4.26
CA LEU A 109 -4.42 -8.85 -5.16
C LEU A 109 -3.39 -9.79 -4.52
N SER A 110 -2.64 -10.55 -5.30
CA SER A 110 -1.70 -11.57 -4.80
C SER A 110 -0.59 -11.01 -3.90
N ASP A 111 -0.05 -9.85 -4.24
CA ASP A 111 1.15 -9.22 -3.68
C ASP A 111 0.85 -8.05 -2.72
N ARG A 112 -0.43 -7.83 -2.40
CA ARG A 112 -0.92 -6.65 -1.68
C ARG A 112 -1.78 -7.06 -0.49
N PRO A 113 -1.62 -6.51 0.72
CA PRO A 113 -2.51 -6.78 1.85
C PRO A 113 -3.90 -6.16 1.65
N GLU A 114 -4.05 -5.12 0.84
CA GLU A 114 -5.28 -4.36 0.62
C GLU A 114 -6.44 -5.25 0.15
N VAL A 115 -7.64 -4.89 0.59
CA VAL A 115 -8.91 -5.48 0.17
C VAL A 115 -9.76 -4.40 -0.46
N TYR A 116 -10.31 -4.68 -1.63
CA TYR A 116 -11.09 -3.75 -2.42
C TYR A 116 -12.56 -4.19 -2.44
N ASN A 117 -13.46 -3.22 -2.45
CA ASN A 117 -14.89 -3.44 -2.63
C ASN A 117 -15.33 -2.74 -3.92
N LEU A 118 -16.00 -3.49 -4.78
CA LEU A 118 -16.68 -2.98 -5.97
C LEU A 118 -18.18 -3.06 -5.69
N GLU A 119 -18.80 -1.92 -5.40
CA GLU A 119 -20.21 -1.86 -4.99
C GLU A 119 -21.15 -2.08 -6.19
N ARG A 120 -22.22 -2.85 -6.00
CA ARG A 120 -23.20 -3.15 -7.06
C ARG A 120 -23.88 -1.88 -7.62
N THR A 121 -24.01 -0.86 -6.79
CA THR A 121 -24.59 0.45 -7.14
C THR A 121 -23.63 1.35 -7.89
N GLN A 122 -22.35 0.98 -7.98
CA GLN A 122 -21.32 1.79 -8.60
C GLN A 122 -21.50 1.85 -10.12
N GLN A 123 -21.31 3.02 -10.71
CA GLN A 123 -21.32 3.16 -12.16
C GLN A 123 -20.20 2.32 -12.78
N GLY A 124 -20.51 1.66 -13.90
CA GLY A 124 -19.55 0.79 -14.58
C GLY A 124 -19.32 -0.55 -13.88
N PHE A 125 -20.11 -0.88 -12.84
CA PHE A 125 -20.01 -2.14 -12.09
C PHE A 125 -19.88 -3.36 -13.00
N ASP A 126 -20.81 -3.56 -13.94
CA ASP A 126 -20.81 -4.75 -14.82
C ASP A 126 -19.54 -4.85 -15.67
N GLY A 127 -19.03 -3.71 -16.16
CA GLY A 127 -17.80 -3.65 -16.94
C GLY A 127 -16.56 -3.99 -16.11
N MET A 128 -16.42 -3.37 -14.94
CA MET A 128 -15.33 -3.67 -14.01
C MET A 128 -15.38 -5.11 -13.49
N LEU A 129 -16.59 -5.63 -13.20
CA LEU A 129 -16.80 -7.01 -12.80
C LEU A 129 -16.41 -7.99 -13.91
N ALA A 130 -16.71 -7.67 -15.16
CA ALA A 130 -16.27 -8.50 -16.30
C ALA A 130 -14.74 -8.57 -16.40
N VAL A 131 -14.04 -7.46 -16.18
CA VAL A 131 -12.57 -7.43 -16.12
C VAL A 131 -12.04 -8.28 -14.96
N LEU A 132 -12.61 -8.16 -13.76
CA LEU A 132 -12.24 -8.97 -12.60
C LEU A 132 -12.40 -10.47 -12.84
N ASN A 133 -13.55 -10.88 -13.39
CA ASN A 133 -13.83 -12.29 -13.67
C ASN A 133 -12.89 -12.83 -14.74
N ASN A 134 -12.68 -12.09 -15.83
CA ASN A 134 -11.76 -12.49 -16.88
C ASN A 134 -10.33 -12.63 -16.35
N ALA A 135 -9.87 -11.66 -15.54
CA ALA A 135 -8.54 -11.71 -14.94
C ALA A 135 -8.37 -12.89 -13.98
N LYS A 136 -9.40 -13.21 -13.18
CA LYS A 136 -9.37 -14.36 -12.28
C LYS A 136 -9.35 -15.69 -13.04
N GLU A 137 -10.10 -15.80 -14.12
CA GLU A 137 -10.19 -17.00 -14.95
C GLU A 137 -8.87 -17.28 -15.70
N HIS A 138 -8.20 -16.23 -16.18
CA HIS A 138 -7.01 -16.33 -17.04
C HIS A 138 -5.69 -16.06 -16.31
N ASP A 139 -5.73 -15.84 -14.99
CA ASP A 139 -4.58 -15.46 -14.16
C ASP A 139 -3.81 -14.24 -14.70
N THR A 140 -4.54 -13.26 -15.25
CA THR A 140 -3.94 -12.04 -15.80
C THR A 140 -3.89 -10.93 -14.76
N ARG A 141 -2.97 -9.99 -14.95
CA ARG A 141 -2.80 -8.83 -14.07
C ARG A 141 -3.80 -7.73 -14.45
N ILE A 142 -4.22 -6.97 -13.44
CA ILE A 142 -5.10 -5.81 -13.60
C ILE A 142 -4.48 -4.56 -12.97
N LEU A 143 -5.03 -3.40 -13.31
CA LEU A 143 -4.91 -2.15 -12.58
C LEU A 143 -6.22 -1.81 -11.89
N ILE A 144 -6.10 -1.25 -10.70
CA ILE A 144 -7.21 -0.73 -9.90
C ILE A 144 -6.90 0.74 -9.62
N THR A 145 -7.81 1.62 -9.98
CA THR A 145 -7.75 3.02 -9.56
C THR A 145 -8.80 3.24 -8.48
N VAL A 146 -8.39 3.83 -7.35
CA VAL A 146 -9.25 4.10 -6.19
C VAL A 146 -9.27 5.60 -5.92
N SER A 147 -10.43 6.12 -5.51
CA SER A 147 -10.63 7.47 -5.00
C SER A 147 -11.44 7.43 -3.71
N ASP A 148 -11.84 8.59 -3.19
CA ASP A 148 -12.47 8.74 -1.86
C ASP A 148 -13.82 7.99 -1.75
N GLY A 149 -14.46 7.70 -2.89
CA GLY A 149 -15.70 6.91 -2.99
C GLY A 149 -15.52 5.42 -3.29
N GLY A 150 -14.28 4.90 -3.31
CA GLY A 150 -13.99 3.50 -3.61
C GLY A 150 -13.27 3.31 -4.95
N VAL A 151 -13.35 2.09 -5.50
CA VAL A 151 -12.78 1.77 -6.82
C VAL A 151 -13.46 2.68 -7.85
N ILE A 152 -12.74 3.24 -8.81
CA ILE A 152 -13.32 4.06 -9.89
C ILE A 152 -13.03 3.50 -11.28
N ASP A 153 -11.99 2.66 -11.41
CA ASP A 153 -11.66 1.98 -12.65
C ASP A 153 -10.93 0.67 -12.37
N ILE A 154 -11.16 -0.32 -13.24
CA ILE A 154 -10.42 -1.58 -13.29
C ILE A 154 -10.14 -1.90 -14.75
N CYS A 155 -8.87 -1.99 -15.12
CA CYS A 155 -8.48 -2.34 -16.49
C CYS A 155 -7.43 -3.45 -16.53
N PRO A 156 -7.33 -4.21 -17.63
CA PRO A 156 -6.24 -5.16 -17.84
C PRO A 156 -4.88 -4.46 -17.79
N LEU A 157 -3.89 -5.13 -17.20
CA LEU A 157 -2.51 -4.67 -17.21
C LEU A 157 -1.81 -5.14 -18.50
N GLU A 158 -1.32 -4.21 -19.32
CA GLU A 158 -0.53 -4.57 -20.51
C GLU A 158 0.81 -5.23 -20.12
N GLU A 159 1.32 -6.17 -20.93
CA GLU A 159 2.51 -6.97 -20.61
C GLU A 159 3.78 -6.13 -20.37
N SER A 160 3.86 -4.91 -20.92
CA SER A 160 5.00 -4.00 -20.72
C SER A 160 5.11 -3.42 -19.30
N TYR A 161 4.15 -3.70 -18.43
CA TYR A 161 4.05 -3.07 -17.12
C TYR A 161 5.02 -3.67 -16.10
N GLY A 162 5.90 -2.81 -15.57
CA GLY A 162 6.95 -3.21 -14.63
C GLY A 162 6.42 -4.08 -13.49
N SER A 163 6.91 -5.32 -13.38
CA SER A 163 6.79 -6.08 -12.15
C SER A 163 7.60 -5.34 -11.09
N MET A 164 6.93 -4.87 -10.02
CA MET A 164 7.64 -4.06 -9.03
C MET A 164 8.77 -4.84 -8.39
N LEU A 165 8.62 -6.17 -8.19
CA LEU A 165 9.70 -7.07 -7.80
C LEU A 165 9.30 -8.51 -8.18
N SER A 166 9.95 -9.10 -9.19
CA SER A 166 10.03 -10.56 -9.32
C SER A 166 11.30 -11.00 -8.61
N GLY A 167 11.24 -11.18 -7.29
CA GLY A 167 12.31 -11.89 -6.59
C GLY A 167 12.43 -13.30 -7.16
N GLU A 168 13.65 -13.82 -7.26
CA GLU A 168 13.84 -15.26 -7.51
C GLU A 168 13.04 -16.03 -6.45
N ASN A 169 12.17 -16.94 -6.91
CA ASN A 169 11.42 -17.86 -6.07
C ASN A 169 12.44 -18.68 -5.25
N PRO A 170 12.63 -18.44 -3.94
CA PRO A 170 13.30 -19.40 -3.11
C PRO A 170 12.43 -20.64 -3.01
N GLU A 171 13.11 -21.75 -2.74
CA GLU A 171 12.53 -23.05 -2.41
C GLU A 171 11.36 -22.90 -1.42
N GLY A 172 10.36 -23.77 -1.56
CA GLY A 172 9.08 -23.72 -0.83
C GLY A 172 9.21 -23.58 0.69
N PRO A 173 8.08 -23.43 1.39
CA PRO A 173 8.06 -23.01 2.80
C PRO A 173 9.05 -23.78 3.66
N VAL A 174 10.14 -23.10 4.05
CA VAL A 174 11.16 -23.67 4.94
C VAL A 174 10.57 -23.65 6.35
N PRO A 175 10.55 -24.79 7.08
CA PRO A 175 10.14 -24.81 8.48
C PRO A 175 10.92 -23.77 9.29
N PHE A 176 10.21 -22.87 9.97
CA PHE A 176 10.82 -21.82 10.77
C PHE A 176 11.19 -22.37 12.15
N ASP A 177 12.49 -22.41 12.46
CA ASP A 177 12.99 -22.67 13.82
C ASP A 177 13.34 -21.36 14.51
N ILE A 178 12.62 -21.02 15.58
CA ILE A 178 12.90 -19.86 16.44
C ILE A 178 14.35 -19.79 16.93
N LYS A 179 15.06 -20.92 17.01
CA LYS A 179 16.46 -20.96 17.46
C LYS A 179 17.42 -20.25 16.51
N VAL A 180 17.03 -20.01 15.26
CA VAL A 180 17.83 -19.24 14.29
C VAL A 180 17.84 -17.74 14.61
N LEU A 181 16.93 -17.27 15.47
CA LEU A 181 16.87 -15.87 15.87
C LEU A 181 17.91 -15.56 16.96
N THR A 182 18.54 -14.39 16.86
CA THR A 182 19.43 -13.89 17.92
C THR A 182 18.61 -13.66 19.20
N PRO A 183 18.91 -14.34 20.32
CA PRO A 183 18.24 -14.07 21.59
C PRO A 183 18.72 -12.74 22.16
N ILE A 184 17.79 -11.85 22.51
CA ILE A 184 18.08 -10.56 23.15
C ILE A 184 17.35 -10.43 24.49
N SER A 185 17.82 -9.55 25.39
CA SER A 185 17.13 -9.30 26.66
C SER A 185 15.82 -8.52 26.45
N LEU A 186 14.93 -8.56 27.44
CA LEU A 186 13.73 -7.73 27.43
C LEU A 186 14.06 -6.23 27.35
N GLU A 187 15.10 -5.78 28.06
CA GLU A 187 15.58 -4.40 27.98
C GLU A 187 16.03 -4.03 26.55
N ARG A 188 16.85 -4.89 25.92
CA ARG A 188 17.31 -4.65 24.55
C ARG A 188 16.15 -4.63 23.56
N THR A 189 15.12 -5.45 23.77
CA THR A 189 13.91 -5.48 22.94
C THR A 189 13.18 -4.12 22.95
N ASN A 190 13.08 -3.49 24.13
CA ASN A 190 12.46 -2.17 24.25
C ASN A 190 13.29 -1.06 23.55
N SER A 191 14.62 -1.12 23.65
CA SER A 191 15.51 -0.21 22.93
C SER A 191 15.44 -0.42 21.42
N LEU A 192 15.42 -1.67 20.97
CA LEU A 192 15.29 -2.03 19.56
C LEU A 192 13.99 -1.48 18.96
N PHE A 193 12.88 -1.56 19.70
CA PHE A 193 11.61 -0.98 19.23
C PHE A 193 11.72 0.52 18.96
N LYS A 194 12.38 1.26 19.87
CA LYS A 194 12.61 2.70 19.70
C LYS A 194 13.50 2.98 18.50
N GLU A 195 14.55 2.18 18.30
CA GLU A 195 15.45 2.27 17.14
C GLU A 195 14.70 2.03 15.82
N MET A 196 13.80 1.03 15.78
CA MET A 196 12.98 0.76 14.59
C MET A 196 11.92 1.82 14.32
N LEU A 197 11.56 2.61 15.34
CA LEU A 197 10.67 3.77 15.19
C LEU A 197 11.40 5.04 14.74
N LEU A 198 12.72 5.16 14.95
CA LEU A 198 13.51 6.34 14.53
C LEU A 198 13.33 6.72 13.06
N PRO A 199 13.35 5.79 12.08
CA PRO A 199 13.16 6.15 10.69
C PRO A 199 11.68 6.44 10.34
N ASN A 200 10.78 6.67 11.29
CA ASN A 200 9.38 6.99 10.97
C ASN A 200 9.26 8.28 10.14
N CYS A 201 8.41 8.28 9.11
CA CYS A 201 8.11 9.50 8.35
C CYS A 201 7.38 10.54 9.21
N THR A 202 7.87 11.78 9.22
CA THR A 202 7.36 12.88 10.09
C THR A 202 6.83 14.10 9.33
N THR A 203 7.07 14.21 8.02
CA THR A 203 6.72 15.40 7.20
C THR A 203 6.09 15.05 5.86
N THR A 204 5.29 15.98 5.31
CA THR A 204 4.62 15.86 3.99
C THR A 204 5.57 16.16 2.81
N HIS A 205 6.72 15.49 2.75
CA HIS A 205 7.69 15.51 1.64
C HIS A 205 8.60 14.28 1.76
N SER A 206 7.99 13.11 1.98
CA SER A 206 8.73 11.89 2.33
C SER A 206 9.31 11.18 1.11
N SER A 207 8.87 11.51 -0.09
CA SER A 207 9.42 10.97 -1.33
C SER A 207 10.94 11.19 -1.44
N GLY A 208 11.67 10.14 -1.82
CA GLY A 208 13.15 10.17 -1.88
C GLY A 208 13.86 10.10 -0.52
N THR A 209 13.15 10.15 0.61
CA THR A 209 13.72 9.88 1.94
C THR A 209 13.79 8.37 2.23
N SER A 210 14.64 7.94 3.16
CA SER A 210 14.70 6.53 3.61
C SER A 210 13.71 6.20 4.74
N CYS A 211 12.77 7.09 5.05
CA CYS A 211 11.84 6.92 6.17
C CYS A 211 10.83 5.79 5.93
N ILE A 212 10.29 5.21 7.01
CA ILE A 212 9.28 4.17 7.01
C ILE A 212 7.92 4.80 7.37
N PRO A 213 6.92 4.75 6.48
CA PRO A 213 5.61 5.36 6.71
C PRO A 213 4.74 4.47 7.60
N PHE A 214 5.06 4.35 8.89
CA PHE A 214 4.27 3.54 9.83
C PHE A 214 2.83 4.03 9.99
N ARG A 215 2.59 5.32 9.71
CA ARG A 215 1.26 5.95 9.74
C ARG A 215 0.46 5.78 8.43
N VAL A 216 0.92 4.94 7.51
CA VAL A 216 0.12 4.46 6.36
C VAL A 216 -0.15 2.97 6.55
N PRO A 217 -1.15 2.62 7.36
CA PRO A 217 -1.44 1.22 7.67
C PRO A 217 -2.09 0.49 6.48
N SER A 218 -2.75 1.19 5.56
CA SER A 218 -3.53 0.58 4.47
C SER A 218 -2.77 -0.43 3.61
N GLY A 219 -1.49 -0.17 3.32
CA GLY A 219 -0.65 -1.02 2.47
C GLY A 219 0.81 -1.09 2.93
N GLY A 220 1.65 -1.86 2.23
CA GLY A 220 3.12 -1.84 2.38
C GLY A 220 3.71 -2.54 3.61
N CYS A 221 2.92 -3.32 4.36
CA CYS A 221 3.39 -3.98 5.60
C CYS A 221 4.62 -4.88 5.39
N TRP A 222 4.66 -5.65 4.31
CA TRP A 222 5.79 -6.53 3.98
C TRP A 222 7.07 -5.74 3.70
N ILE A 223 6.96 -4.58 3.04
CA ILE A 223 8.09 -3.69 2.76
C ILE A 223 8.60 -3.07 4.07
N ARG A 224 7.70 -2.57 4.94
CA ARG A 224 8.07 -2.02 6.25
C ARG A 224 8.78 -3.06 7.11
N ALA A 225 8.21 -4.25 7.19
CA ALA A 225 8.79 -5.38 7.92
C ALA A 225 10.17 -5.74 7.37
N HIS A 226 10.34 -5.77 6.06
CA HIS A 226 11.61 -6.13 5.44
C HIS A 226 12.70 -5.08 5.65
N ILE A 227 12.38 -3.79 5.53
CA ILE A 227 13.32 -2.70 5.86
C ILE A 227 13.73 -2.76 7.33
N MET A 228 12.77 -2.94 8.25
CA MET A 228 13.09 -3.13 9.68
C MET A 228 14.00 -4.34 9.92
N CYS A 229 13.77 -5.46 9.23
CA CYS A 229 14.65 -6.62 9.34
C CYS A 229 16.10 -6.31 8.94
N TYR A 230 16.31 -5.54 7.86
CA TYR A 230 17.65 -5.07 7.49
C TYR A 230 18.26 -4.18 8.57
N LEU A 231 17.51 -3.21 9.09
CA LEU A 231 18.01 -2.34 10.15
C LEU A 231 18.37 -3.12 11.43
N MET A 232 17.64 -4.18 11.77
CA MET A 232 17.99 -5.05 12.90
C MET A 232 19.31 -5.80 12.68
N GLN A 233 19.65 -6.16 11.43
CA GLN A 233 20.93 -6.79 11.10
C GLN A 233 22.11 -5.85 11.35
N ASP A 234 21.95 -4.54 11.17
CA ASP A 234 22.98 -3.54 11.51
C ASP A 234 23.28 -3.48 13.02
N TYR A 235 22.43 -4.07 13.85
CA TYR A 235 22.62 -4.26 15.29
C TYR A 235 23.02 -5.68 15.68
N ASP A 236 23.47 -6.52 14.73
CA ASP A 236 23.82 -7.93 14.92
C ASP A 236 22.65 -8.81 15.42
N ILE A 237 21.40 -8.38 15.18
CA ILE A 237 20.19 -9.10 15.58
C ILE A 237 19.61 -9.78 14.35
N VAL A 238 19.57 -11.12 14.33
CA VAL A 238 18.85 -11.93 13.34
C VAL A 238 17.37 -11.98 13.70
N PRO A 239 16.48 -11.29 12.97
CA PRO A 239 15.05 -11.33 13.23
C PRO A 239 14.39 -12.45 12.43
N GLY A 240 13.10 -12.64 12.69
CA GLY A 240 12.19 -13.39 11.82
C GLY A 240 11.05 -12.50 11.37
N LYS A 241 10.06 -13.08 10.69
CA LYS A 241 8.77 -12.44 10.44
C LYS A 241 7.63 -13.27 11.01
N ILE A 242 6.60 -12.57 11.46
CA ILE A 242 5.29 -13.13 11.76
C ILE A 242 4.29 -12.61 10.75
N TRP A 243 3.49 -13.52 10.22
CA TRP A 243 2.44 -13.27 9.24
C TRP A 243 1.10 -13.61 9.88
N CYS A 244 0.13 -12.71 9.81
CA CYS A 244 -1.25 -12.96 10.18
C CYS A 244 -2.07 -13.05 8.90
N PHE A 245 -2.81 -14.15 8.69
CA PHE A 245 -3.66 -14.37 7.52
C PHE A 245 -5.13 -14.47 7.92
N SER A 246 -6.02 -13.94 7.07
CA SER A 246 -7.45 -13.97 7.37
C SER A 246 -8.08 -15.37 7.30
N ARG A 247 -7.54 -16.29 6.46
CA ARG A 247 -7.85 -17.73 6.18
C ARG A 247 -9.31 -18.21 6.31
N ASN A 248 -10.01 -17.91 7.40
CA ASN A 248 -11.43 -18.22 7.65
C ASN A 248 -12.36 -16.98 7.67
N LYS A 249 -11.81 -15.78 7.51
CA LYS A 249 -12.54 -14.50 7.40
C LYS A 249 -12.30 -13.86 6.04
N THR A 250 -13.28 -13.04 5.63
CA THR A 250 -13.14 -12.21 4.44
C THR A 250 -11.96 -11.23 4.58
N THR A 251 -11.73 -10.64 5.76
CA THR A 251 -10.61 -9.72 6.02
C THR A 251 -10.15 -9.70 7.50
N LEU A 252 -8.87 -9.40 7.74
CA LEU A 252 -8.35 -8.82 8.98
C LEU A 252 -8.83 -7.37 9.11
N LYS A 253 -9.04 -6.89 10.33
CA LYS A 253 -9.47 -5.50 10.60
C LYS A 253 -8.76 -4.92 11.82
N ALA A 254 -8.08 -3.80 11.64
CA ALA A 254 -7.47 -3.06 12.74
C ALA A 254 -8.07 -1.66 12.87
N TRP A 255 -8.51 -1.32 14.08
CA TRP A 255 -8.94 0.05 14.40
C TRP A 255 -7.70 0.90 14.64
N THR A 256 -7.62 2.04 13.95
CA THR A 256 -6.45 2.92 14.00
C THR A 256 -6.86 4.34 13.71
N ASP A 257 -6.21 5.29 14.39
CA ASP A 257 -6.29 6.71 14.08
C ASP A 257 -5.43 7.10 12.88
N ASN A 258 -4.61 6.19 12.33
CA ASN A 258 -3.78 6.45 11.16
C ASN A 258 -4.50 6.24 9.82
N ASP A 259 -5.78 5.90 9.84
CA ASP A 259 -6.61 5.77 8.64
C ASP A 259 -7.82 6.68 8.73
N TRP A 260 -8.19 7.34 7.63
CA TRP A 260 -9.32 8.26 7.61
C TRP A 260 -10.64 7.55 7.91
N ASN A 261 -10.79 6.27 7.60
CA ASN A 261 -11.99 5.49 7.96
C ASN A 261 -11.91 4.91 9.39
N CYS A 262 -10.87 5.26 10.14
CA CYS A 262 -10.57 4.79 11.49
C CYS A 262 -10.36 3.28 11.60
N CYS A 263 -10.34 2.58 10.48
CA CYS A 263 -10.25 1.14 10.39
C CYS A 263 -9.62 0.77 9.04
N VAL A 264 -8.65 -0.12 9.09
CA VAL A 264 -8.01 -0.71 7.91
C VAL A 264 -8.40 -2.18 7.81
N SER A 265 -8.53 -2.66 6.58
CA SER A 265 -8.83 -4.06 6.29
C SER A 265 -7.75 -4.67 5.41
N TRP A 266 -7.33 -5.89 5.75
CA TRP A 266 -6.32 -6.61 4.99
C TRP A 266 -6.66 -8.08 4.79
N GLN A 267 -6.08 -8.73 3.79
CA GLN A 267 -6.06 -10.20 3.70
C GLN A 267 -4.91 -10.83 4.48
N PHE A 268 -3.84 -10.07 4.71
CA PHE A 268 -2.74 -10.45 5.59
C PHE A 268 -2.05 -9.22 6.18
N HIS A 269 -1.36 -9.39 7.30
CA HIS A 269 -0.42 -8.40 7.85
C HIS A 269 0.86 -9.08 8.29
N VAL A 270 1.98 -8.34 8.30
CA VAL A 270 3.29 -8.89 8.63
C VAL A 270 4.13 -7.90 9.40
N ALA A 271 4.90 -8.41 10.35
CA ALA A 271 5.84 -7.63 11.16
C ALA A 271 7.10 -8.46 11.49
N PRO A 272 8.23 -7.80 11.81
CA PRO A 272 9.39 -8.47 12.39
C PRO A 272 9.09 -9.07 13.76
N ILE A 273 9.75 -10.19 14.04
CA ILE A 273 9.81 -10.79 15.37
C ILE A 273 11.24 -10.98 15.84
N VAL A 274 11.42 -10.93 17.15
CA VAL A 274 12.69 -11.22 17.82
C VAL A 274 12.48 -12.24 18.93
N ARG A 275 13.51 -13.05 19.18
CA ARG A 275 13.56 -13.98 20.32
C ARG A 275 14.06 -13.23 21.55
N VAL A 276 13.30 -13.27 22.63
CA VAL A 276 13.60 -12.55 23.86
C VAL A 276 13.85 -13.53 24.99
N ARG A 277 15.06 -13.46 25.56
CA ARG A 277 15.44 -14.20 26.76
C ARG A 277 14.84 -13.49 27.98
N GLN A 278 13.95 -14.19 28.67
CA GLN A 278 13.33 -13.75 29.92
C GLN A 278 14.29 -13.89 31.11
N PRO A 279 14.07 -13.15 32.21
CA PRO A 279 14.90 -13.26 33.42
C PRO A 279 14.92 -14.66 34.04
N ASP A 280 13.86 -15.44 33.85
CA ASP A 280 13.75 -16.83 34.32
C ASP A 280 14.50 -17.85 33.42
N GLY A 281 15.16 -17.38 32.36
CA GLY A 281 15.90 -18.21 31.42
C GLY A 281 15.09 -18.74 30.24
N THR A 282 13.76 -18.53 30.22
CA THR A 282 12.89 -18.94 29.11
C THR A 282 13.04 -18.00 27.90
N ASP A 283 12.68 -18.48 26.72
CA ASP A 283 12.66 -17.67 25.50
C ASP A 283 11.23 -17.45 25.04
N THR A 284 10.89 -16.20 24.69
CA THR A 284 9.60 -15.84 24.10
C THR A 284 9.79 -15.08 22.80
N LEU A 285 8.75 -15.02 21.96
CA LEU A 285 8.74 -14.15 20.77
C LEU A 285 8.10 -12.81 21.12
N MET A 286 8.67 -11.73 20.58
CA MET A 286 8.07 -10.40 20.61
C MET A 286 7.98 -9.84 19.21
N VAL A 287 6.84 -9.24 18.89
CA VAL A 287 6.55 -8.56 17.63
C VAL A 287 6.97 -7.09 17.72
N ILE A 288 7.67 -6.61 16.70
CA ILE A 288 8.11 -5.21 16.57
C ILE A 288 7.32 -4.56 15.44
N ASP A 289 6.16 -3.97 15.75
CA ASP A 289 5.29 -3.33 14.75
C ASP A 289 4.89 -1.91 15.18
N PRO A 290 5.68 -0.88 14.80
CA PRO A 290 5.33 0.51 15.08
C PRO A 290 4.07 1.02 14.36
N SER A 291 3.52 0.29 13.38
CA SER A 291 2.27 0.68 12.70
C SER A 291 1.00 0.34 13.48
N LEU A 292 1.09 -0.61 14.43
CA LEU A 292 -0.04 -1.04 15.26
C LEU A 292 0.21 -0.88 16.76
N CYS A 293 1.48 -0.90 17.19
CA CYS A 293 1.85 -0.95 18.59
C CYS A 293 2.75 0.24 18.96
N SER A 294 2.73 0.63 20.25
CA SER A 294 3.65 1.62 20.81
C SER A 294 4.85 1.01 21.55
N ARG A 295 4.91 -0.32 21.61
CA ARG A 295 5.93 -1.13 22.29
C ARG A 295 5.97 -2.54 21.70
N PRO A 296 7.00 -3.35 22.01
CA PRO A 296 6.96 -4.78 21.73
C PRO A 296 5.75 -5.45 22.39
N VAL A 297 5.14 -6.39 21.69
CA VAL A 297 3.98 -7.17 22.15
C VAL A 297 4.16 -8.65 21.81
N SER A 298 3.42 -9.54 22.49
CA SER A 298 3.42 -10.96 22.12
C SER A 298 2.70 -11.17 20.77
N PRO A 299 3.00 -12.27 20.04
CA PRO A 299 2.26 -12.68 18.84
C PRO A 299 0.73 -12.65 19.01
N GLU A 300 0.23 -13.14 20.14
CA GLU A 300 -1.21 -13.21 20.43
C GLU A 300 -1.79 -11.81 20.66
N SER A 301 -1.07 -10.95 21.38
CA SER A 301 -1.48 -9.55 21.60
C SER A 301 -1.51 -8.78 20.28
N TRP A 302 -0.53 -9.01 19.40
CA TRP A 302 -0.50 -8.41 18.06
C TRP A 302 -1.65 -8.90 17.18
N GLN A 303 -1.91 -10.21 17.17
CA GLN A 303 -3.03 -10.81 16.45
C GLN A 303 -4.38 -10.21 16.89
N GLN A 304 -4.58 -10.01 18.19
CA GLN A 304 -5.80 -9.45 18.76
C GLN A 304 -6.11 -8.02 18.31
N LEU A 305 -5.12 -7.25 17.87
CA LEU A 305 -5.31 -5.90 17.32
C LEU A 305 -5.97 -5.93 15.94
N MET A 306 -5.88 -7.05 15.22
CA MET A 306 -6.35 -7.20 13.84
C MET A 306 -7.52 -8.18 13.71
N ASP A 307 -7.79 -8.95 14.78
CA ASP A 307 -8.79 -10.00 14.76
C ASP A 307 -9.17 -10.48 16.18
N ARG A 308 -10.46 -10.74 16.43
CA ARG A 308 -10.97 -11.36 17.67
C ARG A 308 -11.30 -12.85 17.55
N GLY A 309 -10.79 -13.54 16.50
CA GLY A 309 -10.75 -14.99 16.42
C GLY A 309 -10.95 -15.54 15.00
N GLY A 310 -10.02 -16.37 14.50
CA GLY A 310 -10.14 -17.08 13.21
C GLY A 310 -8.99 -16.85 12.22
N SER A 311 -8.09 -15.90 12.49
CA SER A 311 -6.84 -15.69 11.76
C SER A 311 -5.76 -16.72 12.11
N GLU A 312 -4.85 -16.95 11.17
CA GLU A 312 -3.73 -17.88 11.31
C GLU A 312 -2.41 -17.13 11.38
N LEU A 313 -1.58 -17.47 12.37
CA LEU A 313 -0.21 -16.98 12.49
C LEU A 313 0.76 -17.96 11.84
N LEU A 314 1.57 -17.46 10.92
CA LEU A 314 2.70 -18.18 10.32
C LEU A 314 3.99 -17.42 10.60
N TYR A 315 5.10 -18.15 10.58
CA TYR A 315 6.43 -17.61 10.88
C TYR A 315 7.39 -17.93 9.76
N SER A 316 8.35 -17.03 9.51
CA SER A 316 9.38 -17.22 8.50
C SER A 316 10.71 -16.59 8.90
N GLY A 317 11.77 -16.96 8.20
CA GLY A 317 13.03 -16.22 8.25
C GLY A 317 12.87 -14.79 7.74
N TRP A 318 13.78 -13.91 8.15
CA TRP A 318 13.73 -12.50 7.75
C TRP A 318 13.93 -12.27 6.26
N GLN A 319 14.53 -13.21 5.53
CA GLN A 319 14.78 -13.05 4.10
C GLN A 319 13.49 -13.13 3.27
N GLN A 320 12.44 -13.79 3.78
CA GLN A 320 11.16 -13.87 3.08
C GLN A 320 10.58 -12.47 2.90
N TYR A 321 10.40 -12.06 1.64
CA TYR A 321 9.97 -10.72 1.30
C TYR A 321 8.44 -10.60 1.25
N ASP A 322 7.76 -11.54 0.57
CA ASP A 322 6.31 -11.57 0.45
C ASP A 322 5.71 -12.87 1.03
N ARG A 323 4.37 -12.98 1.00
CA ARG A 323 3.66 -14.11 1.63
C ARG A 323 3.86 -15.46 0.93
N PHE A 324 4.22 -15.47 -0.35
CA PHE A 324 4.41 -16.69 -1.12
C PHE A 324 5.85 -17.10 -1.12
N SER A 325 6.77 -16.16 -1.33
CA SER A 325 8.21 -16.45 -1.38
C SER A 325 9.02 -15.14 -1.45
N GLY A 326 10.25 -15.21 -1.94
CA GLY A 326 11.01 -14.06 -2.40
C GLY A 326 12.07 -13.57 -1.41
N ARG A 327 13.11 -12.95 -1.98
CA ARG A 327 14.09 -12.11 -1.30
C ARG A 327 14.06 -10.74 -1.98
N ALA A 328 14.28 -9.68 -1.21
CA ALA A 328 14.55 -8.36 -1.74
C ALA A 328 15.82 -7.81 -1.10
N THR A 329 16.62 -7.08 -1.87
CA THR A 329 17.68 -6.25 -1.30
C THR A 329 17.08 -5.07 -0.55
N LEU A 330 17.87 -4.43 0.33
CA LEU A 330 17.44 -3.20 0.99
C LEU A 330 17.09 -2.11 -0.04
N GLU A 331 17.88 -1.99 -1.12
CA GLU A 331 17.64 -1.03 -2.20
C GLU A 331 16.30 -1.28 -2.90
N GLN A 332 15.99 -2.54 -3.23
CA GLN A 332 14.70 -2.92 -3.82
C GLN A 332 13.53 -2.62 -2.89
N ALA A 333 13.65 -2.93 -1.60
CA ALA A 333 12.61 -2.62 -0.61
C ALA A 333 12.45 -1.10 -0.44
N GLN A 334 13.54 -0.34 -0.43
CA GLN A 334 13.52 1.13 -0.36
C GLN A 334 12.86 1.74 -1.60
N LYS A 335 13.15 1.22 -2.79
CA LYS A 335 12.49 1.62 -4.04
C LYS A 335 10.98 1.34 -3.98
N ALA A 336 10.58 0.15 -3.55
CA ALA A 336 9.17 -0.21 -3.41
C ALA A 336 8.44 0.65 -2.35
N MET A 337 9.14 1.07 -1.30
CA MET A 337 8.59 1.93 -0.25
C MET A 337 8.24 3.34 -0.74
N ASN A 338 8.82 3.80 -1.86
CA ASN A 338 8.49 5.12 -2.42
C ASN A 338 7.00 5.26 -2.74
N GLU A 339 6.31 4.19 -3.18
CA GLU A 339 4.85 4.21 -3.38
C GLU A 339 4.12 4.61 -2.09
N SER A 340 4.47 3.99 -0.96
CA SER A 340 3.83 4.28 0.33
C SER A 340 4.18 5.67 0.87
N ARG A 341 5.35 6.23 0.53
CA ARG A 341 5.73 7.60 0.89
C ARG A 341 4.92 8.63 0.11
N ILE A 342 4.78 8.43 -1.20
CA ILE A 342 3.92 9.27 -2.04
C ILE A 342 2.46 9.18 -1.59
N LEU A 343 2.00 7.98 -1.21
CA LEU A 343 0.65 7.79 -0.66
C LEU A 343 0.48 8.54 0.66
N LEU A 344 1.45 8.47 1.59
CA LEU A 344 1.43 9.27 2.82
C LEU A 344 1.26 10.76 2.51
N ASP A 345 2.08 11.29 1.61
CA ASP A 345 2.05 12.71 1.25
C ASP A 345 0.69 13.09 0.65
N THR A 346 0.13 12.24 -0.22
CA THR A 346 -1.20 12.44 -0.82
C THR A 346 -2.30 12.45 0.25
N THR A 347 -2.35 11.44 1.12
CA THR A 347 -3.35 11.37 2.19
C THR A 347 -3.20 12.53 3.18
N CYS A 348 -1.97 12.97 3.47
CA CYS A 348 -1.74 14.11 4.35
C CYS A 348 -2.27 15.42 3.77
N LYS A 349 -2.32 15.57 2.44
CA LYS A 349 -2.94 16.74 1.81
C LYS A 349 -4.46 16.69 1.92
N ASP A 350 -5.07 15.53 1.72
CA ASP A 350 -6.53 15.39 1.72
C ASP A 350 -7.13 15.46 3.14
N HIS A 351 -6.40 14.99 4.15
CA HIS A 351 -6.95 14.79 5.50
C HIS A 351 -6.09 15.36 6.64
N GLY A 352 -4.92 15.93 6.33
CA GLY A 352 -3.91 16.27 7.32
C GLY A 352 -3.04 15.06 7.73
N MET A 353 -2.01 15.31 8.53
CA MET A 353 -1.10 14.25 8.98
C MET A 353 -1.81 13.34 10.00
N PRO A 354 -1.86 12.00 9.78
CA PRO A 354 -2.31 11.07 10.80
C PRO A 354 -1.42 11.16 12.06
N PRO A 355 -1.94 10.89 13.26
CA PRO A 355 -3.27 10.33 13.55
C PRO A 355 -4.43 11.34 13.47
N TYR A 356 -5.58 10.89 12.98
CA TYR A 356 -6.81 11.66 12.79
C TYR A 356 -7.66 11.71 14.06
N GLN A 357 -7.94 12.93 14.55
CA GLN A 357 -8.70 13.15 15.79
C GLN A 357 -10.13 12.60 15.77
N LYS A 358 -10.74 12.46 14.59
CA LYS A 358 -12.12 11.98 14.45
C LYS A 358 -12.30 10.51 14.80
N CYS A 359 -11.20 9.76 14.83
CA CYS A 359 -11.18 8.38 15.29
C CYS A 359 -11.21 8.40 16.82
N GLY A 360 -12.38 8.71 17.38
CA GLY A 360 -12.60 8.70 18.82
C GLY A 360 -12.12 7.36 19.40
N ARG A 361 -11.26 7.42 20.41
CA ARG A 361 -10.67 6.22 21.03
C ARG A 361 -11.78 5.33 21.60
N ASN A 362 -12.14 4.28 20.89
CA ASN A 362 -12.59 3.05 21.51
C ASN A 362 -11.34 2.17 21.66
N ALA A 363 -10.47 2.57 22.59
CA ALA A 363 -9.36 1.74 23.05
C ALA A 363 -9.89 0.62 23.94
#